data_AF-A0A9J5W8E2-F1
#
_entry.id   AF-A0A9J5W8E2-F1
#
_cell.length_a   1.000
_cell.length_b   1.000
_cell.length_c   1.000
_cell.angle_alpha   90.00
_cell.angle_beta   90.00
_cell.angle_gamma   90.00
#
_symmetry.space_group_name_H-M   'P 1'
#
loop_
_entity.id
_entity.type
_entity.pdbx_description
1 polymer ?
#
loop_
_entity_poly.entity_id
_entity_poly.type
_entity_poly.pdbx_seq_one_letter_code
_entity_poly.pdbx_strand_id
1 'polypeptide(L)'
;CYFEIDITDNTGTLTAIVTETLTKKILAMRAEQVYGTVVVQNESLPLSHIYRQFVDKLLRVQLLKPLLIILDQKIGELVISSYEEKGPPTFAIPSEATKKQKLGPPTPTKQR
;
A
#
# COMPACT_ATOMS: atom_id res chain seq x y z
N CYS A 1 5.51 -20.37 4.42
CA CYS A 1 5.18 -20.36 2.97
C CYS A 1 5.47 -19.00 2.35
N TYR A 2 5.73 -18.96 1.04
CA TYR A 2 5.87 -17.73 0.26
C TYR A 2 4.97 -17.87 -0.96
N PHE A 3 4.43 -16.74 -1.42
CA PHE A 3 3.60 -16.70 -2.61
C PHE A 3 4.19 -15.67 -3.56
N GLU A 4 4.14 -15.98 -4.85
CA GLU A 4 4.44 -15.02 -5.91
C GLU A 4 3.14 -14.30 -6.27
N ILE A 5 3.21 -12.97 -6.40
CA ILE A 5 2.09 -12.17 -6.86
C ILE A 5 2.54 -11.20 -7.95
N ASP A 6 1.65 -10.98 -8.90
CA ASP A 6 1.81 -9.93 -9.91
C ASP A 6 1.04 -8.67 -9.49
N ILE A 7 1.74 -7.55 -9.50
CA ILE A 7 1.18 -6.21 -9.28
C ILE A 7 1.21 -5.47 -10.61
N THR A 8 0.05 -5.11 -11.14
CA THR A 8 -0.06 -4.40 -12.41
C THR A 8 -0.55 -2.97 -12.19
N ASP A 9 0.15 -2.00 -12.78
CA ASP A 9 -0.29 -0.62 -12.89
C ASP A 9 -0.27 -0.14 -14.35
N ASN A 10 -0.44 1.16 -14.58
CA ASN A 10 -0.43 1.74 -15.93
C ASN A 10 0.96 1.75 -16.60
N THR A 11 2.03 1.45 -15.86
CA THR A 11 3.42 1.41 -16.35
C THR A 11 3.89 0.00 -16.65
N GLY A 12 3.29 -1.02 -16.02
CA GLY A 12 3.58 -2.42 -16.32
C GLY A 12 3.17 -3.37 -15.20
N THR A 13 3.71 -4.59 -15.26
CA THR A 13 3.52 -5.62 -14.24
C THR A 13 4.85 -5.87 -13.53
N LEU A 14 4.80 -5.88 -12.20
CA LEU A 14 5.88 -6.30 -11.33
C LEU A 14 5.50 -7.60 -10.61
N THR A 15 6.34 -8.62 -10.77
CA THR A 15 6.26 -9.85 -9.97
C THR A 15 7.05 -9.67 -8.67
N ALA A 16 6.43 -10.00 -7.54
CA ALA A 16 7.04 -9.88 -6.22
C ALA A 16 6.63 -11.05 -5.32
N ILE A 17 7.51 -11.37 -4.37
CA ILE A 17 7.27 -12.37 -3.35
C ILE A 17 6.57 -11.74 -2.15
N VAL A 18 5.56 -12.42 -1.63
CA VAL A 18 4.85 -12.04 -0.41
C VAL A 18 5.00 -13.12 0.66
N THR A 19 5.26 -12.69 1.89
CA THR A 19 5.40 -13.58 3.04
C THR A 19 4.06 -14.21 3.42
N GLU A 20 4.08 -15.37 4.05
CA GLU A 20 2.87 -16.00 4.59
C GLU A 20 2.08 -15.07 5.52
N THR A 21 2.75 -14.33 6.39
CA THR A 21 2.09 -13.40 7.32
C THR A 21 1.27 -12.35 6.58
N LEU A 22 1.83 -11.76 5.52
CA LEU A 22 1.13 -10.75 4.74
C LEU A 22 0.07 -11.37 3.83
N THR A 23 0.35 -12.53 3.24
CA THR A 23 -0.61 -13.28 2.43
C THR A 23 -1.83 -13.69 3.24
N LYS A 24 -1.64 -14.16 4.47
CA LYS A 24 -2.74 -14.51 5.38
C LYS A 24 -3.64 -13.31 5.67
N LYS A 25 -3.06 -12.10 5.78
CA LYS A 25 -3.83 -10.85 5.93
C LYS A 25 -4.59 -10.49 4.65
N ILE A 26 -4.00 -10.71 3.49
CA ILE A 26 -4.60 -10.39 2.18
C ILE A 26 -5.69 -11.41 1.81
N LEU A 27 -5.43 -12.70 1.96
CA LEU A 27 -6.34 -13.77 1.58
C LEU A 27 -7.34 -14.12 2.67
N ALA A 28 -7.13 -13.67 3.92
CA ALA A 28 -7.88 -14.14 5.09
C ALA A 28 -7.89 -15.69 5.23
N MET A 29 -6.85 -16.35 4.72
CA MET A 29 -6.71 -17.81 4.67
C MET A 29 -5.33 -18.24 5.15
N ARG A 30 -5.23 -19.43 5.74
CA ARG A 30 -3.96 -20.09 6.05
C ARG A 30 -3.41 -20.86 4.85
N ALA A 31 -2.10 -21.13 4.85
CA ALA A 31 -1.44 -21.83 3.75
C ALA A 31 -2.05 -23.23 3.48
N GLU A 32 -2.47 -23.95 4.52
CA GLU A 32 -3.10 -25.26 4.40
C GLU A 32 -4.46 -25.19 3.71
N GLN A 33 -5.22 -24.11 3.96
CA GLN A 33 -6.52 -23.89 3.31
C GLN A 33 -6.33 -23.53 1.83
N VAL A 34 -5.28 -22.75 1.52
CA VAL A 34 -4.92 -22.45 0.13
C VAL A 34 -4.53 -23.74 -0.61
N TYR A 35 -3.65 -24.56 -0.02
CA TYR A 35 -3.24 -25.84 -0.60
C TYR A 35 -4.44 -26.79 -0.78
N GLY A 36 -5.30 -26.89 0.23
CA GLY A 36 -6.51 -27.71 0.16
C GLY A 36 -7.45 -27.28 -0.99
N THR A 37 -7.63 -25.97 -1.19
CA THR A 37 -8.50 -25.46 -2.27
C THR A 37 -7.86 -25.68 -3.64
N VAL A 38 -6.61 -25.24 -3.81
CA VAL A 38 -5.97 -25.19 -5.14
C VAL A 38 -5.44 -26.55 -5.58
N VAL A 39 -4.83 -27.32 -4.68
CA VAL A 39 -4.14 -28.57 -5.03
C VAL A 39 -5.01 -29.78 -4.80
N VAL A 40 -5.71 -29.84 -3.66
CA VAL A 40 -6.52 -31.02 -3.30
C VAL A 40 -7.87 -30.99 -4.00
N GLN A 41 -8.58 -29.86 -3.95
CA GLN A 41 -9.90 -29.71 -4.58
C GLN A 41 -9.79 -29.29 -6.05
N ASN A 42 -8.62 -28.83 -6.49
CA ASN A 42 -8.40 -28.31 -7.85
C ASN A 42 -9.38 -27.16 -8.19
N GLU A 43 -9.68 -26.32 -7.20
CA GLU A 43 -10.56 -25.16 -7.32
C GLU A 43 -9.78 -23.85 -7.25
N SER A 44 -10.34 -22.81 -7.88
CA SER A 44 -9.81 -21.45 -7.76
C SER A 44 -10.11 -20.88 -6.37
N LEU A 45 -9.16 -20.13 -5.80
CA LEU A 45 -9.41 -19.40 -4.55
C LEU A 45 -10.56 -18.39 -4.73
N PRO A 46 -11.45 -18.23 -3.73
CA PRO A 46 -12.50 -17.21 -3.77
C PRO A 46 -11.89 -15.81 -3.57
N LEU A 47 -11.56 -15.13 -4.67
CA LEU A 47 -10.89 -13.82 -4.65
C LEU A 47 -11.85 -12.62 -4.49
N SER A 48 -13.16 -12.85 -4.34
CA SER A 48 -14.16 -11.77 -4.29
C SER A 48 -13.93 -10.79 -3.13
N HIS A 49 -13.50 -11.31 -1.98
CA HIS A 49 -13.20 -10.47 -0.82
C HIS A 49 -11.93 -9.60 -1.04
N ILE A 50 -10.94 -10.15 -1.75
CA ILE A 50 -9.68 -9.49 -2.09
C ILE A 50 -9.95 -8.33 -3.04
N TYR A 51 -10.78 -8.57 -4.05
CA TYR A 51 -11.22 -7.52 -4.95
C TYR A 51 -11.86 -6.36 -4.17
N ARG A 52 -12.81 -6.68 -3.26
CA ARG A 52 -13.44 -5.66 -2.41
C ARG A 52 -12.45 -4.93 -1.51
N GLN A 53 -11.37 -5.60 -1.09
CA GLN A 53 -10.35 -5.01 -0.22
C GLN A 53 -9.52 -3.95 -0.94
N PHE A 54 -9.35 -4.05 -2.27
CA PHE A 54 -8.40 -3.22 -3.04
C PHE A 54 -9.04 -2.40 -4.18
N VAL A 55 -10.28 -2.68 -4.57
CA VAL A 55 -10.98 -1.92 -5.61
C VAL A 55 -11.07 -0.43 -5.23
N ASP A 56 -10.84 0.43 -6.21
CA ASP A 56 -10.87 1.90 -6.09
C ASP A 56 -9.94 2.50 -5.02
N LYS A 57 -8.90 1.76 -4.61
CA LYS A 57 -7.93 2.22 -3.62
C LYS A 57 -6.57 2.48 -4.23
N LEU A 58 -5.95 3.56 -3.76
CA LEU A 58 -4.55 3.84 -4.03
C LEU A 58 -3.71 3.25 -2.90
N LEU A 59 -2.87 2.27 -3.21
CA LEU A 59 -1.99 1.64 -2.24
C LEU A 59 -0.56 2.09 -2.43
N ARG A 60 0.13 2.36 -1.33
CA ARG A 60 1.58 2.45 -1.30
C ARG A 60 2.14 1.10 -0.87
N VAL A 61 2.84 0.43 -1.78
CA VAL A 61 3.50 -0.86 -1.54
C VAL A 61 4.97 -0.62 -1.24
N GLN A 62 5.48 -1.19 -0.15
CA GLN A 62 6.90 -1.16 0.18
C GLN A 62 7.57 -2.45 -0.28
N LEU A 63 8.57 -2.31 -1.14
CA LEU A 63 9.32 -3.40 -1.73
C LEU A 63 10.73 -3.43 -1.13
N LEU A 64 11.19 -4.62 -0.78
CA LEU A 64 12.55 -4.87 -0.32
C LEU A 64 13.26 -5.76 -1.34
N LYS A 65 14.52 -5.44 -1.62
CA LYS A 65 15.40 -6.34 -2.37
C LYS A 65 16.18 -7.18 -1.35
N PRO A 66 15.86 -8.48 -1.19
CA PRO A 66 16.58 -9.31 -0.25
C PRO A 66 18.04 -9.49 -0.71
N LEU A 67 18.97 -9.36 0.24
CA LEU A 67 20.40 -9.61 0.00
C LEU A 67 20.74 -11.10 -0.02
N LEU A 68 19.84 -11.94 0.50
CA LEU A 68 20.02 -13.39 0.54
C LEU A 68 19.20 -14.09 -0.54
N ILE A 69 19.90 -14.95 -1.27
CA ILE A 69 19.34 -16.01 -2.11
C ILE A 69 18.64 -16.97 -1.14
N ILE A 70 17.33 -16.84 -0.97
CA ILE A 70 16.54 -17.90 -0.37
C ILE A 70 16.56 -19.03 -1.40
N LEU A 71 17.03 -20.22 -0.98
CA LEU A 71 17.23 -21.40 -1.82
C LEU A 71 16.00 -21.58 -2.73
N ASP A 72 16.23 -21.53 -4.05
CA ASP A 72 15.24 -21.63 -5.16
C ASP A 72 14.54 -20.33 -5.65
N GLN A 73 14.75 -19.18 -5.03
CA GLN A 73 14.28 -17.88 -5.56
C GLN A 73 15.32 -17.25 -6.48
N LYS A 74 14.88 -16.79 -7.66
CA LYS A 74 15.78 -16.15 -8.64
C LYS A 74 16.45 -14.93 -8.00
N ILE A 75 17.76 -14.79 -8.23
CA ILE A 75 18.52 -13.62 -7.79
C ILE A 75 17.83 -12.36 -8.32
N GLY A 76 17.25 -11.54 -7.42
CA GLY A 76 16.64 -10.26 -7.76
C GLY A 76 15.14 -10.13 -7.50
N GLU A 77 14.46 -11.16 -6.99
CA GLU A 77 13.04 -11.09 -6.62
C GLU A 77 12.77 -10.04 -5.53
N LEU A 78 11.86 -9.12 -5.79
CA LEU A 78 11.43 -8.11 -4.82
C LEU A 78 10.46 -8.75 -3.83
N VAL A 79 10.59 -8.42 -2.55
CA VAL A 79 9.71 -8.89 -1.48
C VAL A 79 8.82 -7.75 -1.02
N ILE A 80 7.51 -7.98 -0.93
CA ILE A 80 6.59 -7.02 -0.34
C ILE A 80 6.71 -7.09 1.18
N SER A 81 7.20 -6.01 1.78
CA SER A 81 7.33 -5.91 3.24
C SER A 81 6.06 -5.40 3.91
N SER A 82 5.37 -4.47 3.26
CA SER A 82 4.12 -3.89 3.74
C SER A 82 3.36 -3.18 2.62
N TYR A 83 2.08 -2.91 2.87
CA TYR A 83 1.27 -2.00 2.07
C TYR A 83 0.43 -1.14 3.00
N GLU A 84 0.13 0.08 2.55
CA GLU A 84 -0.77 1.00 3.23
C GLU A 84 -1.69 1.67 2.21
N GLU A 85 -2.93 1.94 2.62
CA GLU A 85 -3.85 2.74 1.80
C GLU A 85 -3.41 4.20 1.87
N LYS A 86 -3.04 4.77 0.72
CA LYS A 86 -2.82 6.19 0.61
C LYS A 86 -4.19 6.84 0.46
N GLY A 87 -4.46 7.85 1.29
CA GLY A 87 -5.66 8.67 1.12
C GLY A 87 -5.77 9.23 -0.31
N PRO A 88 -6.95 9.75 -0.70
CA PRO A 88 -7.13 10.35 -2.01
C PRO A 88 -6.00 11.35 -2.29
N PRO A 89 -5.51 11.47 -3.53
CA PRO A 89 -4.44 12.40 -3.86
C PRO A 89 -4.84 13.79 -3.33
N THR A 90 -4.16 14.23 -2.27
CA THR A 90 -4.33 15.58 -1.76
C THR A 90 -3.76 16.50 -2.82
N PHE A 91 -4.61 16.96 -3.73
CA PHE A 91 -4.35 18.21 -4.46
C PHE A 91 -4.37 19.29 -3.40
N ALA A 92 -3.22 19.51 -2.76
CA ALA A 92 -3.02 20.63 -1.87
C ALA A 92 -3.17 21.90 -2.73
N ILE A 93 -4.37 22.47 -2.71
CA ILE A 93 -4.55 23.87 -3.11
C ILE A 93 -3.70 24.65 -2.13
N PRO A 94 -2.71 25.45 -2.57
CA PRO A 94 -1.97 26.32 -1.68
C PRO A 94 -2.99 27.27 -1.05
N SER A 95 -3.29 27.10 0.24
CA SER A 95 -4.00 28.14 0.97
C SER A 95 -3.05 29.33 1.07
N GLU A 96 -3.40 30.42 0.41
CA GLU A 96 -2.70 31.70 0.55
C GLU A 96 -2.53 32.02 2.04
N ALA A 97 -1.28 32.11 2.45
CA ALA A 97 -0.91 32.55 3.77
C ALA A 97 -1.39 33.99 3.97
N THR A 98 -2.54 34.19 4.61
CA THR A 98 -2.90 35.50 5.15
C THR A 98 -1.99 35.77 6.34
N LYS A 99 -0.83 36.38 6.08
CA LYS A 99 -0.01 37.05 7.10
C LYS A 99 -0.88 38.13 7.75
N LYS A 100 -1.48 37.82 8.91
CA LYS A 100 -2.03 38.85 9.80
C LYS A 100 -0.86 39.69 10.31
N GLN A 101 -0.65 40.84 9.69
CA GLN A 101 0.21 41.90 10.22
C GLN A 101 -0.34 42.30 11.59
N LYS A 102 0.50 42.13 12.60
CA LYS A 102 0.30 42.65 13.96
C LYS A 102 0.43 44.18 13.89
N LEU A 103 -0.69 44.88 13.73
CA LEU A 103 -0.75 46.34 13.83
C LEU A 103 -0.68 46.71 15.32
N GLY A 104 0.34 47.49 15.70
CA GLY A 104 0.54 47.97 17.08
C GLY A 104 -0.59 48.90 17.56
N PRO A 105 -0.70 49.14 18.88
CA PRO A 105 -1.80 49.92 19.44
C PRO A 105 -1.71 51.40 19.03
N PRO A 106 -2.84 52.07 18.73
CA PRO A 106 -2.85 53.49 18.38
C PRO A 106 -2.72 54.38 19.62
N THR A 107 -1.82 55.37 19.54
CA THR A 107 -1.69 56.49 20.49
C THR A 107 -2.90 57.44 20.35
N PRO A 108 -3.51 57.94 21.44
CA PRO A 108 -4.61 58.89 21.34
C PRO A 108 -4.11 60.33 21.09
N THR A 109 -4.50 60.91 19.96
CA THR A 109 -4.39 62.35 19.70
C THR A 109 -5.66 63.03 20.23
N LYS A 110 -5.52 63.85 21.28
CA LYS A 110 -6.60 64.72 21.78
C LYS A 110 -6.48 66.08 21.09
N GLN A 111 -7.46 66.44 20.26
CA GLN A 111 -7.64 67.79 19.74
C GLN A 111 -8.83 68.47 20.42
N ARG A 112 -8.59 69.75 20.72
CA ARG A 112 -9.48 70.84 21.15
C ARG A 112 -9.85 70.93 22.63
#